data_AF-A0A357F6K2-F1
#
_entry.id   AF-A0A357F6K2-F1
#
_cell.length_a   1.000
_cell.length_b   1.000
_cell.length_c   1.000
_cell.angle_alpha   90.00
_cell.angle_beta   90.00
_cell.angle_gamma   90.00
#
_symmetry.space_group_name_H-M   'P 1'
#
loop_
_entity.id
_entity.type
_entity.pdbx_description
1 polymer ?
#
loop_
_entity_poly.entity_id
_entity_poly.type
_entity_poly.pdbx_seq_one_letter_code
_entity_poly.pdbx_strand_id
1 'polypeptide(L)' 'HQLIGCRVEDQNGRFLGEVVDFLETGANNVYEVHNGESEFLIPDVPHVVLELDLEKQLIVIDPLPGLIENLAPESDAAL' A
#
# COMPACT_ATOMS: atom_id res chain seq x y z
N HIS A 1 -11.18 9.92 6.98
CA HIS A 1 -12.17 9.15 6.20
C HIS A 1 -11.95 9.15 4.67
N GLN A 2 -11.28 10.14 4.07
CA GLN A 2 -11.12 10.19 2.60
C GLN A 2 -10.06 9.23 2.02
N LEU A 3 -9.32 8.54 2.89
CA LEU A 3 -8.24 7.61 2.52
C LEU A 3 -8.72 6.18 2.29
N ILE A 4 -9.81 5.76 2.94
CA ILE A 4 -10.33 4.40 2.81
C ILE A 4 -10.83 4.20 1.38
N GLY A 5 -10.41 3.10 0.75
CA GLY A 5 -10.67 2.79 -0.66
C GLY A 5 -9.66 3.40 -1.63
N CYS A 6 -8.65 4.13 -1.16
CA CYS A 6 -7.57 4.58 -2.03
C CYS A 6 -6.76 3.37 -2.53
N ARG A 7 -6.57 3.31 -3.84
CA ARG A 7 -5.70 2.36 -4.52
C ARG A 7 -4.24 2.65 -4.17
N VAL A 8 -3.48 1.62 -3.86
CA VAL A 8 -2.05 1.73 -3.52
C VAL A 8 -1.22 1.05 -4.60
N GLU A 9 -0.19 1.74 -5.09
CA GLU A 9 0.71 1.26 -6.14
C GLU A 9 2.18 1.53 -5.82
N ASP A 10 3.09 0.76 -6.41
CA ASP A 10 4.50 1.11 -6.44
C ASP A 10 4.84 2.12 -7.57
N GLN A 11 6.08 2.59 -7.62
CA GLN A 11 6.58 3.51 -8.66
C GLN A 11 6.45 2.98 -10.11
N ASN A 12 6.27 1.67 -10.29
CA ASN A 12 6.07 1.05 -11.59
C ASN A 12 4.58 0.94 -11.97
N GLY A 13 3.67 1.44 -11.14
CA GLY A 13 2.23 1.33 -11.30
C GLY A 13 1.68 -0.05 -10.97
N ARG A 14 2.46 -0.90 -10.27
CA ARG A 14 1.97 -2.21 -9.82
C ARG A 14 0.99 -1.99 -8.69
N PHE A 15 -0.23 -2.49 -8.86
CA PHE A 15 -1.21 -2.53 -7.77
C PHE A 15 -0.73 -3.40 -6.61
N LEU A 16 -0.80 -2.82 -5.40
CA LEU A 16 -0.39 -3.48 -4.16
C LEU A 16 -1.56 -3.77 -3.23
N GLY A 17 -2.67 -3.04 -3.35
CA GLY A 17 -3.86 -3.20 -2.52
C GLY A 17 -4.66 -1.91 -2.41
N GLU A 18 -5.65 -1.91 -1.54
CA GLU A 18 -6.45 -0.72 -1.20
C GLU A 18 -6.35 -0.43 0.30
N VAL A 19 -6.39 0.85 0.67
CA VAL A 19 -6.44 1.27 2.08
C VAL A 19 -7.77 0.86 2.68
N VAL A 20 -7.74 0.03 3.72
CA VAL A 20 -8.94 -0.43 4.44
C VAL A 20 -9.13 0.27 5.78
N ASP A 21 -8.04 0.69 6.41
CA ASP A 21 -8.06 1.47 7.64
C ASP A 21 -6.81 2.35 7.77
N PHE A 22 -6.77 3.22 8.77
CA PHE A 22 -5.57 3.96 9.15
C PHE A 22 -5.46 4.09 10.66
N LEU A 23 -4.25 3.90 11.16
CA LEU A 23 -3.90 4.05 12.57
C LEU A 23 -3.21 5.40 12.76
N GLU A 24 -3.82 6.28 13.54
CA GLU A 24 -3.15 7.46 14.07
C GLU A 24 -2.20 7.02 15.19
N THR A 25 -0.89 7.06 14.93
CA THR A 25 0.09 6.93 15.99
C THR A 25 0.48 8.33 16.50
N GLY A 26 1.03 8.43 17.71
CA GLY A 26 1.50 9.72 18.25
C GLY A 26 2.66 10.37 17.46
N ALA A 27 3.18 9.73 16.41
CA ALA A 27 4.23 10.24 15.55
C ALA A 27 3.78 10.38 14.10
N ASN A 28 3.52 9.25 13.41
CA ASN A 28 3.09 9.22 12.00
C ASN A 28 1.86 8.33 11.84
N ASN A 29 1.04 8.60 10.83
CA ASN A 29 -0.04 7.69 10.49
C ASN A 29 0.52 6.40 9.91
N VAL A 30 -0.24 5.32 10.05
CA VAL A 30 0.03 4.05 9.40
C VAL A 30 -1.22 3.64 8.64
N TYR A 31 -1.09 3.39 7.35
CA TYR A 31 -2.21 2.92 6.53
C TYR A 31 -2.24 1.40 6.55
N GLU A 32 -3.41 0.83 6.77
CA GLU A 32 -3.66 -0.61 6.62
C GLU A 32 -4.12 -0.86 5.19
N VAL A 33 -3.38 -1.71 4.48
CA VAL A 33 -3.61 -2.01 3.06
C VAL A 33 -3.85 -3.48 2.87
N HIS A 34 -4.91 -3.81 2.14
CA HIS A 34 -5.31 -5.17 1.85
C HIS A 34 -5.49 -5.37 0.34
N ASN A 35 -5.01 -6.49 -0.17
CA ASN A 35 -5.11 -6.82 -1.60
C ASN A 35 -6.05 -8.02 -1.89
N GLY A 36 -6.75 -8.52 -0.88
CA GLY A 36 -7.60 -9.72 -0.98
C GLY A 36 -6.95 -10.99 -0.42
N GLU A 37 -5.62 -11.05 -0.39
CA GLU A 37 -4.85 -12.23 0.03
C GLU A 37 -3.95 -11.96 1.22
N SER A 38 -3.46 -10.74 1.34
CA SER A 38 -2.51 -10.29 2.35
C SER A 38 -2.85 -8.88 2.81
N GLU A 39 -2.51 -8.61 4.05
CA GLU A 39 -2.63 -7.31 4.69
C GLU A 39 -1.24 -6.83 5.09
N PHE A 40 -0.97 -5.55 4.92
CA PHE A 40 0.30 -4.94 5.30
C PHE A 40 0.11 -3.48 5.72
N LEU A 41 1.08 -2.99 6.50
CA LEU A 41 1.07 -1.67 7.09
C LEU A 41 2.05 -0.75 6.38
N ILE A 42 1.58 0.43 5.98
CA ILE A 42 2.38 1.44 5.31
C ILE A 42 2.55 2.65 6.24
N PRO A 43 3.77 2.95 6.70
CA PRO A 43 4.01 4.18 7.44
C PRO A 43 3.89 5.39 6.51
N ASP A 44 3.12 6.39 6.94
CA ASP A 44 2.97 7.67 6.26
C ASP A 44 4.20 8.55 6.51
N VAL A 45 5.27 8.26 5.77
CA VAL A 45 6.55 8.97 5.84
C VAL A 45 7.05 9.30 4.44
N PRO A 46 7.78 10.42 4.24
CA PRO A 46 8.09 10.94 2.90
C PRO A 46 8.93 10.04 1.98
N HIS A 47 9.59 9.01 2.53
CA HIS A 47 10.40 8.06 1.76
C HIS A 47 9.67 6.75 1.47
N VAL A 48 8.47 6.57 2.02
CA VAL A 48 7.60 5.43 1.75
C VAL A 48 6.39 5.88 0.95
N VAL A 49 5.68 6.93 1.38
CA VAL A 49 4.56 7.52 0.63
C VAL A 49 5.10 8.66 -0.23
N LEU A 50 5.10 8.46 -1.54
CA LEU A 50 5.65 9.40 -2.51
C LEU A 50 4.59 10.33 -3.10
N GLU A 51 3.37 9.82 -3.27
CA GLU A 51 2.23 10.59 -3.77
C GLU A 51 0.96 10.16 -3.03
N LEU A 52 0.13 11.15 -2.69
CA LEU A 52 -1.22 10.97 -2.17
C LEU A 52 -2.16 11.88 -2.97
N ASP A 53 -2.89 11.28 -3.91
CA ASP A 53 -3.87 11.97 -4.75
C ASP A 53 -5.28 11.52 -4.34
N LEU A 54 -5.92 12.31 -3.48
CA LEU A 54 -7.27 12.04 -2.99
C LEU A 54 -8.35 12.24 -4.07
N GLU A 55 -8.08 13.03 -5.12
CA GLU A 55 -9.03 13.20 -6.23
C GLU A 55 -9.08 11.94 -7.09
N LYS A 56 -7.91 11.33 -7.34
CA LYS A 56 -7.79 10.05 -8.05
C LYS A 56 -7.96 8.83 -7.15
N GLN A 57 -8.05 9.01 -5.83
CA GLN A 57 -8.06 7.92 -4.85
C GLN A 57 -6.85 7.00 -5.04
N LEU A 58 -5.65 7.58 -5.20
CA LEU A 58 -4.41 6.89 -5.49
C LEU A 58 -3.30 7.28 -4.51
N ILE A 59 -2.56 6.28 -4.03
CA ILE A 59 -1.35 6.42 -3.23
C ILE A 59 -0.22 5.71 -3.97
N VAL A 60 0.88 6.42 -4.23
CA VAL A 60 2.10 5.83 -4.79
C VAL A 60 3.12 5.70 -3.69
N ILE A 61 3.68 4.50 -3.54
CA ILE A 61 4.66 4.17 -2.51
C ILE A 61 5.98 3.64 -3.07
N ASP A 62 7.02 3.77 -2.28
CA ASP A 62 8.29 3.05 -2.41
C ASP A 62 8.49 2.18 -1.15
N PRO A 63 8.04 0.93 -1.17
CA PRO A 63 8.05 0.09 0.02
C PRO A 63 9.49 -0.28 0.38
N LEU A 64 9.82 -0.21 1.67
CA LEU A 64 11.12 -0.67 2.15
C LEU A 64 11.30 -2.18 1.89
N PRO A 65 12.53 -2.65 1.62
CA PRO A 65 12.79 -4.09 1.51
C PRO A 65 12.27 -4.84 2.75
N GLY A 66 11.46 -5.88 2.53
CA GLY A 66 10.83 -6.66 3.61
C GLY A 66 9.50 -6.11 4.13
N LEU A 67 9.04 -4.94 3.68
CA LEU A 67 7.71 -4.41 4.03
C LEU A 67 6.59 -5.20 3.34
N ILE A 68 6.90 -5.71 2.14
CA ILE A 68 5.98 -6.42 1.27
C ILE A 68 6.71 -7.66 0.73
N GLU A 69 6.60 -8.79 1.43
CA GLU A 69 7.31 -10.01 1.05
C GLU A 69 6.46 -10.96 0.18
N ASN A 70 5.14 -10.80 0.17
CA ASN A 70 4.22 -11.83 -0.35
C ASN A 70 3.34 -11.38 -1.53
N LEU A 71 3.62 -10.26 -2.19
CA LEU A 71 2.82 -9.81 -3.33
C LEU A 71 3.16 -10.48 -4.66
N ALA A 72 4.10 -11.43 -4.70
CA ALA A 72 4.47 -12.11 -5.93
C ALA A 72 3.21 -12.72 -6.58
N PRO A 73 2.97 -12.53 -7.89
CA PRO A 73 2.00 -13.36 -8.57
C PRO A 73 2.50 -14.81 -8.43
N GLU A 74 1.74 -15.64 -7.73
CA GLU A 74 1.89 -17.08 -7.90
C GLU A 74 1.54 -17.40 -9.35
N SER A 75 2.55 -17.40 -10.22
CA SER A 75 2.42 -17.79 -11.62
C SER A 75 3.75 -18.38 -12.07
N ASP A 76 3.99 -19.64 -11.75
CA ASP A 76 3.62 -20.75 -12.64
C ASP A 76 4.26 -22.05 -12.11
N ALA A 77 3.44 -22.98 -11.63
CA ALA A 77 3.80 -24.40 -11.59
C ALA A 77 2.68 -25.19 -12.27
N ALA A 78 2.24 -24.74 -13.45
CA ALA A 78 1.68 -25.62 -14.44
C ALA A 78 2.83 -26.18 -15.31
N LEU A 79 3.34 -27.36 -14.91
CA LEU A 79 3.77 -28.53 -15.73
C LEU A 79 4.81 -29.38 -15.00
#